data_AF-A0A377XBV7-F1
#
_entry.id   AF-A0A377XBV7-F1
#
_cell.length_a   1.000
_cell.length_b   1.000
_cell.length_c   1.000
_cell.angle_alpha   90.00
_cell.angle_beta   90.00
_cell.angle_gamma   90.00
#
_symmetry.space_group_name_H-M   'P 1'
#
loop_
_entity.id
_entity.type
_entity.pdbx_description
1 polymer ?
#
loop_
_entity_poly.entity_id
_entity_poly.type
_entity_poly.pdbx_seq_one_letter_code
_entity_poly.pdbx_strand_id
1 'polypeptide(L)'
;MLPYDESSGLIAELVGNLASLLMQLNLWRRGLAQQRPLAEWLPVCRDLLNDFFLPDSETEAALALIEQQWLAVIDSGLEAQYGEQVPLTLLRDELAQRLDQQRISQRFLAGPVNICTLMPMRSIPFKVVCLLGMNDGVYPRTLPPLGFDLMSQKPQRGDRSRRDDDRYLFLEALMSAEQTLYISYIGRSIQDNSERFPSVLVQELVDYIGQSHCLAGDEELDCDASEARVKAHITHLHTRMPFDVANFQEDENKSYAREWLAAAGQQGEAHSDFIQPLTAPPIDSLPFDQLLRFWQHPVRAFFQQRLRVNFRAEEDDIPDDEPFTLEGLSRYQLNQQLLNTLIEEQDVSAMFRRFRAAGELPYGAFGELVWETQRLEMQALAERVMAERQQAQSMEIDLQCGGVNLTGWLQQVQPDGLLRWRPSLLSVSQGMQLWLEHLVYCASGGTGESRLFVRKEGEWRFPALAPAEAQAYLNELVDGYLLGMSQPLLLLPESGGAWLKACYDAEKDVILMDEETQQKARSKFLQTYEGNMVVSGEGADIWYQRLWRSLEPAHYEEIIAQTQRICYRYIVTIGPHKFK
;
A
#
# COMPACT_ATOMS: atom_id res chain seq x y z
N MET A 1 -3.02 -4.61 -33.14
CA MET A 1 -2.31 -5.34 -32.09
C MET A 1 -0.83 -5.13 -32.30
N LEU A 2 -0.18 -4.51 -31.33
CA LEU A 2 1.28 -4.44 -31.24
C LEU A 2 1.78 -5.67 -30.45
N PRO A 3 2.91 -6.30 -30.81
CA PRO A 3 3.53 -7.30 -29.94
C PRO A 3 3.93 -6.70 -28.60
N TYR A 4 3.86 -7.51 -27.54
CA TYR A 4 4.28 -7.15 -26.19
C TYR A 4 5.55 -7.93 -25.86
N ASP A 5 6.69 -7.23 -25.77
CA ASP A 5 8.01 -7.88 -25.84
C ASP A 5 8.44 -8.56 -24.53
N GLU A 6 7.85 -8.20 -23.38
CA GLU A 6 8.18 -8.81 -22.08
C GLU A 6 7.82 -10.31 -22.01
N SER A 7 6.95 -10.79 -22.90
CA SER A 7 6.64 -12.21 -23.06
C SER A 7 7.51 -12.92 -24.11
N SER A 8 8.75 -12.49 -24.28
CA SER A 8 9.73 -13.12 -25.19
C SER A 8 10.62 -14.14 -24.50
N GLY A 9 11.18 -15.08 -25.28
CA GLY A 9 12.13 -16.08 -24.80
C GLY A 9 11.47 -17.23 -24.03
N LEU A 10 12.16 -17.76 -23.01
CA LEU A 10 11.66 -18.90 -22.23
C LEU A 10 10.40 -18.56 -21.41
N ILE A 11 10.23 -17.29 -21.04
CA ILE A 11 9.08 -16.79 -20.25
C ILE A 11 7.77 -16.88 -21.05
N ALA A 12 7.84 -16.93 -22.39
CA ALA A 12 6.67 -17.07 -23.27
C ALA A 12 5.82 -18.32 -22.98
N GLU A 13 6.41 -19.37 -22.39
CA GLU A 13 5.70 -20.58 -21.96
C GLU A 13 4.58 -20.25 -20.96
N LEU A 14 4.80 -19.29 -20.06
CA LEU A 14 3.80 -18.85 -19.08
C LEU A 14 2.59 -18.20 -19.75
N VAL A 15 2.79 -17.46 -20.84
CA VAL A 15 1.70 -16.88 -21.63
C VAL A 15 0.86 -17.98 -22.28
N GLY A 16 1.49 -19.08 -22.72
CA GLY A 16 0.78 -20.27 -23.19
C GLY A 16 -0.15 -20.85 -22.12
N ASN A 17 0.36 -21.00 -20.89
CA ASN A 17 -0.43 -21.52 -19.76
C ASN A 17 -1.59 -20.58 -19.41
N LEU A 18 -1.36 -19.26 -19.34
CA LEU A 18 -2.41 -18.27 -19.09
C LEU A 18 -3.46 -18.26 -20.20
N ALA A 19 -3.04 -18.31 -21.47
CA ALA A 19 -3.96 -18.38 -22.60
C ALA A 19 -4.81 -19.66 -22.56
N SER A 20 -4.22 -20.80 -22.16
CA SER A 20 -4.94 -22.06 -21.99
C SER A 20 -5.99 -21.95 -20.88
N LEU A 21 -5.66 -21.34 -19.73
CA LEU A 21 -6.62 -21.07 -18.66
C LEU A 21 -7.78 -20.17 -19.14
N LEU A 22 -7.47 -19.05 -19.80
CA LEU A 22 -8.49 -18.13 -20.33
C LEU A 22 -9.39 -18.80 -21.37
N MET A 23 -8.82 -19.69 -22.19
CA MET A 23 -9.58 -20.51 -23.13
C MET A 23 -10.55 -21.43 -22.39
N GLN A 24 -10.09 -22.14 -21.35
CA GLN A 24 -10.93 -23.03 -20.57
C GLN A 24 -12.07 -22.28 -19.85
N LEU A 25 -11.76 -21.12 -19.26
CA LEU A 25 -12.77 -20.23 -18.65
C LEU A 25 -13.82 -19.77 -19.67
N ASN A 26 -13.42 -19.42 -20.90
CA ASN A 26 -14.34 -18.99 -21.94
C ASN A 26 -15.24 -20.14 -22.43
N LEU A 27 -14.67 -21.35 -22.58
CA LEU A 27 -15.44 -22.55 -22.93
C LEU A 27 -16.53 -22.82 -21.89
N TRP A 28 -16.17 -22.84 -20.61
CA TRP A 28 -17.13 -23.03 -19.53
C TRP A 28 -18.14 -21.89 -19.40
N ARG A 29 -17.72 -20.63 -19.52
CA ARG A 29 -18.62 -19.46 -19.52
C ARG A 29 -19.70 -19.59 -20.60
N ARG A 30 -19.34 -20.00 -21.82
CA ARG A 30 -20.30 -20.20 -22.92
C ARG A 30 -21.18 -21.42 -22.68
N GLY A 31 -20.59 -22.53 -22.22
CA GLY A 31 -21.32 -23.77 -21.95
C GLY A 31 -22.38 -23.62 -20.86
N LEU A 32 -22.05 -22.91 -19.78
CA LEU A 32 -22.92 -22.71 -18.62
C LEU A 32 -23.99 -21.64 -18.81
N ALA A 33 -23.96 -20.88 -19.91
CA ALA A 33 -24.89 -19.77 -20.14
C ALA A 33 -26.32 -20.23 -20.49
N GLN A 34 -26.48 -21.43 -21.07
CA GLN A 34 -27.78 -21.95 -21.48
C GLN A 34 -28.46 -22.73 -20.35
N GLN A 35 -29.79 -22.59 -20.26
CA GLN A 35 -30.62 -23.42 -19.38
C GLN A 35 -30.68 -24.85 -19.93
N ARG A 36 -30.71 -25.85 -19.04
CA ARG A 36 -30.70 -27.27 -19.42
C ARG A 36 -31.71 -28.07 -18.60
N PRO A 37 -32.21 -29.23 -19.10
CA PRO A 37 -32.98 -30.16 -18.29
C PRO A 37 -32.13 -30.61 -17.12
N LEU A 38 -32.78 -30.95 -16.01
CA LEU A 38 -32.08 -31.26 -14.76
C LEU A 38 -31.06 -32.41 -14.90
N ALA A 39 -31.37 -33.44 -15.71
CA ALA A 39 -30.47 -34.57 -15.97
C ALA A 39 -29.18 -34.18 -16.71
N GLU A 40 -29.20 -33.13 -17.53
CA GLU A 40 -28.02 -32.66 -18.29
C GLU A 40 -27.04 -31.88 -17.41
N TRP A 41 -27.43 -31.49 -16.20
CA TRP A 41 -26.56 -30.84 -15.21
C TRP A 41 -25.70 -31.84 -14.42
N LEU A 42 -26.03 -33.14 -14.42
CA LEU A 42 -25.32 -34.17 -13.64
C LEU A 42 -23.79 -34.18 -13.86
N PRO A 43 -23.26 -34.30 -15.10
CA PRO A 43 -21.82 -34.41 -15.31
C PRO A 43 -21.07 -33.07 -15.11
N VAL A 44 -21.79 -31.95 -15.16
CA VAL A 44 -21.21 -30.59 -15.25
C VAL A 44 -20.27 -30.29 -14.08
N CYS A 45 -20.66 -30.63 -12.86
CA CYS A 45 -19.81 -30.37 -11.69
C CYS A 45 -18.49 -31.13 -11.77
N ARG A 46 -18.54 -32.44 -12.05
CA ARG A 46 -17.35 -33.28 -12.11
C ARG A 46 -16.39 -32.85 -13.23
N ASP A 47 -16.95 -32.56 -14.40
CA ASP A 47 -16.17 -32.10 -15.55
C ASP A 47 -15.47 -30.76 -15.26
N LEU A 48 -16.19 -29.81 -14.63
CA LEU A 48 -15.61 -28.53 -14.22
C LEU A 48 -14.49 -28.73 -13.20
N LEU A 49 -14.69 -29.60 -12.21
CA LEU A 49 -13.67 -29.87 -11.20
C LEU A 49 -12.39 -30.45 -11.83
N ASN A 50 -12.51 -31.40 -12.75
CA ASN A 50 -11.37 -32.01 -13.43
C ASN A 50 -10.62 -31.02 -14.34
N ASP A 51 -11.33 -30.06 -14.93
CA ASP A 51 -10.75 -29.10 -15.87
C ASP A 51 -9.97 -27.97 -15.20
N PHE A 52 -10.35 -27.58 -13.96
CA PHE A 52 -9.76 -26.44 -13.26
C PHE A 52 -8.92 -26.82 -12.03
N PHE A 53 -9.14 -27.99 -11.44
CA PHE A 53 -8.45 -28.40 -10.23
C PHE A 53 -7.63 -29.66 -10.46
N LEU A 54 -6.34 -29.58 -10.10
CA LEU A 54 -5.50 -30.76 -9.91
C LEU A 54 -5.63 -31.19 -8.44
N PRO A 55 -6.29 -32.31 -8.12
CA PRO A 55 -6.56 -32.70 -6.76
C PRO A 55 -5.27 -33.04 -5.98
N ASP A 56 -5.27 -32.70 -4.70
CA ASP A 56 -4.27 -33.11 -3.71
C ASP A 56 -4.96 -33.78 -2.49
N SER A 57 -4.17 -34.27 -1.54
CA SER A 57 -4.68 -35.02 -0.39
C SER A 57 -5.66 -34.24 0.50
N GLU A 58 -5.61 -32.90 0.50
CA GLU A 58 -6.50 -32.07 1.31
C GLU A 58 -7.78 -31.71 0.53
N THR A 59 -7.62 -31.37 -0.74
CA THR A 59 -8.70 -30.94 -1.64
C THR A 59 -9.58 -32.09 -2.11
N GLU A 60 -9.08 -33.33 -2.22
CA GLU A 60 -9.87 -34.50 -2.64
C GLU A 60 -11.18 -34.64 -1.85
N ALA A 61 -11.12 -34.51 -0.52
CA ALA A 61 -12.29 -34.60 0.33
C ALA A 61 -13.28 -33.45 0.09
N ALA A 62 -12.77 -32.23 -0.15
CA ALA A 62 -13.60 -31.06 -0.44
C ALA A 62 -14.26 -31.16 -1.82
N LEU A 63 -13.52 -31.59 -2.84
CA LEU A 63 -14.03 -31.81 -4.20
C LEU A 63 -15.12 -32.89 -4.22
N ALA A 64 -14.89 -34.01 -3.51
CA ALA A 64 -15.88 -35.06 -3.36
C ALA A 64 -17.16 -34.56 -2.65
N LEU A 65 -17.03 -33.68 -1.66
CA LEU A 65 -18.18 -33.07 -0.98
C LEU A 65 -19.00 -32.20 -1.94
N ILE A 66 -18.35 -31.39 -2.78
CA ILE A 66 -19.03 -30.56 -3.79
C ILE A 66 -19.82 -31.45 -4.76
N GLU A 67 -19.20 -32.51 -5.29
CA GLU A 67 -19.85 -33.47 -6.18
C GLU A 67 -21.05 -34.15 -5.50
N GLN A 68 -20.90 -34.57 -4.24
CA GLN A 68 -21.97 -35.18 -3.47
C GLN A 68 -23.17 -34.24 -3.29
N GLN A 69 -22.93 -32.97 -2.94
CA GLN A 69 -24.02 -32.00 -2.78
C GLN A 69 -24.68 -31.66 -4.11
N TRP A 70 -23.90 -31.54 -5.18
CA TRP A 70 -24.41 -31.30 -6.53
C TRP A 70 -25.36 -32.41 -6.99
N LEU A 71 -24.94 -33.67 -6.84
CA LEU A 71 -25.78 -34.84 -7.15
C LEU A 71 -27.05 -34.83 -6.32
N ALA A 72 -26.95 -34.59 -5.00
CA ALA A 72 -28.11 -34.57 -4.12
C ALA A 72 -29.13 -33.45 -4.47
N VAL A 73 -28.70 -32.31 -5.01
CA VAL A 73 -29.60 -31.24 -5.47
C VAL A 73 -30.37 -31.70 -6.69
N ILE A 74 -29.67 -32.27 -7.66
CA ILE A 74 -30.25 -32.73 -8.91
C ILE A 74 -31.20 -33.92 -8.68
N ASP A 75 -30.79 -34.91 -7.91
CA ASP A 75 -31.60 -36.10 -7.62
C ASP A 75 -32.94 -35.73 -6.98
N SER A 76 -32.94 -34.74 -6.06
CA SER A 76 -34.17 -34.24 -5.43
C SER A 76 -35.18 -33.71 -6.46
N GLY A 77 -34.71 -32.98 -7.48
CA GLY A 77 -35.59 -32.45 -8.53
C GLY A 77 -36.01 -33.50 -9.57
N LEU A 78 -35.16 -34.51 -9.81
CA LEU A 78 -35.49 -35.65 -10.69
C LEU A 78 -36.56 -36.55 -10.06
N GLU A 79 -36.45 -36.83 -8.75
CA GLU A 79 -37.46 -37.56 -7.99
C GLU A 79 -38.82 -36.85 -8.00
N ALA A 80 -38.82 -35.52 -7.95
CA ALA A 80 -40.01 -34.68 -8.09
C ALA A 80 -40.53 -34.58 -9.54
N GLN A 81 -39.86 -35.21 -10.51
CA GLN A 81 -40.19 -35.20 -11.94
C GLN A 81 -40.30 -33.78 -12.53
N TYR A 82 -39.40 -32.88 -12.13
CA TYR A 82 -39.37 -31.52 -12.67
C TYR A 82 -38.99 -31.53 -14.17
N GLY A 83 -39.94 -31.22 -15.04
CA GLY A 83 -39.81 -31.36 -16.50
C GLY A 83 -39.32 -30.13 -17.25
N GLU A 84 -39.19 -28.98 -16.58
CA GLU A 84 -38.74 -27.73 -17.21
C GLU A 84 -37.21 -27.58 -17.18
N GLN A 85 -36.73 -26.63 -17.97
CA GLN A 85 -35.32 -26.26 -18.05
C GLN A 85 -34.91 -25.46 -16.80
N VAL A 86 -33.74 -25.77 -16.24
CA VAL A 86 -33.23 -25.10 -15.02
C VAL A 86 -32.03 -24.22 -15.38
N PRO A 87 -32.00 -22.94 -14.95
CA PRO A 87 -30.82 -22.09 -15.06
C PRO A 87 -29.77 -22.46 -14.00
N LEU A 88 -28.48 -22.30 -14.35
CA LEU A 88 -27.37 -22.56 -13.43
C LEU A 88 -27.49 -21.79 -12.11
N THR A 89 -28.02 -20.56 -12.14
CA THR A 89 -28.15 -19.72 -10.94
C THR A 89 -28.92 -20.42 -9.82
N LEU A 90 -29.98 -21.17 -10.15
CA LEU A 90 -30.78 -21.89 -9.16
C LEU A 90 -29.96 -23.02 -8.50
N LEU A 91 -29.25 -23.81 -9.31
CA LEU A 91 -28.41 -24.91 -8.80
C LEU A 91 -27.22 -24.39 -7.99
N ARG A 92 -26.59 -23.30 -8.44
CA ARG A 92 -25.49 -22.65 -7.74
C ARG A 92 -25.94 -22.13 -6.37
N ASP A 93 -27.07 -21.43 -6.32
CA ASP A 93 -27.56 -20.82 -5.09
C ASP A 93 -27.98 -21.90 -4.06
N GLU A 94 -28.63 -22.98 -4.52
CA GLU A 94 -28.94 -24.14 -3.67
C GLU A 94 -27.68 -24.88 -3.21
N LEU A 95 -26.69 -25.09 -4.10
CA LEU A 95 -25.41 -25.69 -3.74
C LEU A 95 -24.70 -24.85 -2.67
N ALA A 96 -24.64 -23.52 -2.85
CA ALA A 96 -24.05 -22.61 -1.87
C ALA A 96 -24.76 -22.72 -0.52
N GLN A 97 -26.09 -22.71 -0.51
CA GLN A 97 -26.88 -22.85 0.71
C GLN A 97 -26.64 -24.19 1.41
N ARG A 98 -26.51 -25.31 0.67
CA ARG A 98 -26.21 -26.62 1.25
C ARG A 98 -24.81 -26.69 1.82
N LEU A 99 -23.81 -26.15 1.11
CA LEU A 99 -22.44 -26.08 1.59
C LEU A 99 -22.33 -25.22 2.86
N ASP A 100 -23.02 -24.09 2.93
CA ASP A 100 -23.08 -23.23 4.13
C ASP A 100 -23.72 -23.95 5.33
N GLN A 101 -24.70 -24.81 5.08
CA GLN A 101 -25.36 -25.60 6.13
C GLN A 101 -24.55 -26.82 6.55
N GLN A 102 -23.59 -27.25 5.72
CA GLN A 102 -22.81 -28.45 5.98
C GLN A 102 -21.82 -28.21 7.12
N ARG A 103 -22.12 -28.76 8.29
CA ARG A 103 -21.26 -28.62 9.47
C ARG A 103 -20.23 -29.73 9.49
N ILE A 104 -18.95 -29.36 9.35
CA ILE A 104 -17.83 -30.28 9.56
C ILE A 104 -17.64 -30.44 11.07
N SER A 105 -18.30 -31.42 11.68
CA SER A 105 -18.17 -31.74 13.11
C SER A 105 -17.30 -32.98 13.40
N GLN A 106 -16.48 -33.43 12.43
CA GLN A 106 -15.76 -34.72 12.52
C GLN A 106 -14.78 -34.83 13.71
N ARG A 107 -14.36 -33.73 14.33
CA ARG A 107 -13.45 -33.74 15.51
C ARG A 107 -14.16 -33.55 16.85
N PHE A 108 -15.46 -33.81 16.90
CA PHE A 108 -16.22 -33.82 18.15
C PHE A 108 -15.65 -34.86 19.13
N LEU A 109 -15.26 -34.43 20.34
CA LEU A 109 -14.63 -35.26 21.38
C LEU A 109 -13.31 -35.95 20.97
N ALA A 110 -12.68 -35.53 19.87
CA ALA A 110 -11.39 -36.07 19.45
C ALA A 110 -10.22 -35.52 20.30
N GLY A 111 -10.43 -34.41 21.02
CA GLY A 111 -9.46 -33.75 21.88
C GLY A 111 -10.03 -33.26 23.21
N PRO A 112 -9.18 -32.77 24.13
CA PRO A 112 -9.58 -32.40 25.49
C PRO A 112 -10.35 -31.08 25.58
N VAL A 113 -10.21 -30.19 24.59
CA VAL A 113 -10.89 -28.88 24.53
C VAL A 113 -11.73 -28.84 23.26
N ASN A 114 -13.03 -28.59 23.41
CA ASN A 114 -13.97 -28.50 22.29
C ASN A 114 -14.45 -27.06 22.15
N ILE A 115 -14.32 -26.48 20.95
CA ILE A 115 -14.87 -25.17 20.59
C ILE A 115 -16.00 -25.40 19.60
N CYS A 116 -17.23 -25.08 19.99
CA CYS A 116 -18.40 -25.30 19.17
C CYS A 116 -19.55 -24.34 19.52
N THR A 117 -20.59 -24.36 18.69
CA THR A 117 -21.88 -23.75 19.06
C THR A 117 -22.59 -24.60 20.12
N LEU A 118 -23.62 -24.07 20.79
CA LEU A 118 -24.33 -24.77 21.88
C LEU A 118 -25.11 -26.03 21.44
N MET A 119 -25.35 -26.23 20.14
CA MET A 119 -26.17 -27.34 19.62
C MET A 119 -25.53 -28.74 19.70
N PRO A 120 -24.29 -28.98 19.23
CA PRO A 120 -23.69 -30.33 19.23
C PRO A 120 -23.41 -30.93 20.62
N MET A 121 -23.36 -30.12 21.69
CA MET A 121 -22.96 -30.56 23.04
C MET A 121 -24.14 -30.65 24.02
N ARG A 122 -25.36 -30.75 23.49
CA ARG A 122 -26.58 -30.63 24.27
C ARG A 122 -26.65 -31.65 25.41
N SER A 123 -26.76 -31.16 26.64
CA SER A 123 -26.98 -31.95 27.86
C SER A 123 -25.89 -33.00 28.15
N ILE A 124 -24.66 -32.77 27.68
CA ILE A 124 -23.49 -33.56 28.07
C ILE A 124 -22.82 -32.85 29.25
N PRO A 125 -22.64 -33.51 30.41
CA PRO A 125 -21.99 -32.87 31.55
C PRO A 125 -20.50 -32.65 31.26
N PHE A 126 -20.03 -31.44 31.55
CA PHE A 126 -18.62 -31.06 31.49
C PHE A 126 -18.20 -30.42 32.81
N LYS A 127 -16.96 -30.67 33.22
CA LYS A 127 -16.38 -29.99 34.39
C LYS A 127 -16.40 -28.47 34.22
N VAL A 128 -16.05 -28.00 33.02
CA VAL A 128 -15.98 -26.57 32.69
C VAL A 128 -16.79 -26.31 31.42
N VAL A 129 -17.69 -25.33 31.48
CA VAL A 129 -18.47 -24.85 30.34
C VAL A 129 -18.19 -23.36 30.14
N CYS A 130 -17.76 -22.98 28.94
CA CYS A 130 -17.46 -21.58 28.60
C CYS A 130 -18.44 -21.06 27.54
N LEU A 131 -19.18 -20.01 27.87
CA LEU A 131 -20.08 -19.28 26.96
C LEU A 131 -19.43 -17.96 26.57
N LEU A 132 -19.07 -17.82 25.29
CA LEU A 132 -18.38 -16.64 24.77
C LEU A 132 -19.30 -15.83 23.85
N GLY A 133 -19.12 -14.51 23.82
CA GLY A 133 -19.90 -13.62 22.96
C GLY A 133 -21.38 -13.55 23.33
N MET A 134 -21.69 -13.70 24.62
CA MET A 134 -23.06 -13.64 25.15
C MET A 134 -23.56 -12.20 25.22
N ASN A 135 -23.67 -11.55 24.06
CA ASN A 135 -24.07 -10.16 23.92
C ASN A 135 -25.57 -10.02 23.59
N ASP A 136 -26.16 -8.89 23.97
CA ASP A 136 -27.49 -8.52 23.50
C ASP A 136 -27.53 -8.42 21.96
N GLY A 137 -28.63 -8.88 21.36
CA GLY A 137 -28.79 -9.00 19.91
C GLY A 137 -27.99 -10.13 19.24
N VAL A 138 -27.01 -10.74 19.92
CA VAL A 138 -26.26 -11.91 19.42
C VAL A 138 -26.82 -13.21 19.99
N TYR A 139 -27.10 -13.22 21.29
CA TYR A 139 -27.71 -14.34 21.99
C TYR A 139 -28.86 -13.86 22.89
N PRO A 140 -30.02 -14.55 22.94
CA PRO A 140 -30.43 -15.69 22.11
C PRO A 140 -30.57 -15.30 20.63
N ARG A 141 -30.30 -16.25 19.72
CA ARG A 141 -30.38 -15.98 18.28
C ARG A 141 -31.84 -15.78 17.87
N THR A 142 -32.09 -14.74 17.08
CA THR A 142 -33.42 -14.45 16.55
C THR A 142 -33.48 -14.78 15.06
N LEU A 143 -34.49 -15.57 14.69
CA LEU A 143 -34.90 -15.79 13.32
C LEU A 143 -36.40 -15.51 13.27
N PRO A 144 -36.85 -14.40 12.66
CA PRO A 144 -38.28 -14.13 12.57
C PRO A 144 -38.94 -15.24 11.73
N PRO A 145 -40.10 -15.76 12.16
CA PRO A 145 -40.85 -16.70 11.34
C PRO A 145 -41.30 -16.03 10.04
N LEU A 146 -41.54 -16.83 9.01
CA LEU A 146 -42.13 -16.34 7.78
C LEU A 146 -43.50 -15.73 8.08
N GLY A 147 -43.83 -14.56 7.52
CA GLY A 147 -45.08 -13.85 7.85
C GLY A 147 -46.36 -14.62 7.51
N PHE A 148 -46.26 -15.64 6.65
CA PHE A 148 -47.35 -16.54 6.27
C PHE A 148 -47.35 -17.89 7.03
N ASP A 149 -46.47 -18.06 8.02
CA ASP A 149 -46.51 -19.21 8.91
C ASP A 149 -47.72 -19.09 9.87
N LEU A 150 -48.76 -19.87 9.61
CA LEU A 150 -49.96 -19.88 10.44
C LEU A 150 -49.72 -20.51 11.81
N MET A 151 -48.70 -21.38 11.95
CA MET A 151 -48.36 -22.01 13.24
C MET A 151 -47.84 -20.95 14.21
N SER A 152 -47.04 -19.99 13.74
CA SER A 152 -46.54 -18.90 14.60
C SER A 152 -47.64 -17.96 15.07
N GLN A 153 -48.77 -17.87 14.33
CA GLN A 153 -49.92 -17.03 14.72
C GLN A 153 -50.82 -17.69 15.77
N LYS A 154 -50.85 -19.03 15.85
CA LYS A 154 -51.65 -19.80 16.81
C LYS A 154 -50.81 -20.90 17.49
N PRO A 155 -49.87 -20.53 18.38
CA PRO A 155 -48.96 -21.49 19.00
C PRO A 155 -49.68 -22.56 19.82
N GLN A 156 -49.19 -23.80 19.73
CA GLN A 156 -49.63 -24.96 20.49
C GLN A 156 -48.46 -25.56 21.28
N ARG A 157 -48.79 -26.38 22.29
CA ARG A 157 -47.76 -27.14 23.02
C ARG A 157 -47.09 -28.12 22.06
N GLY A 158 -45.76 -28.08 22.02
CA GLY A 158 -44.95 -28.88 21.10
C GLY A 158 -44.38 -28.09 19.93
N ASP A 159 -44.91 -26.88 19.65
CA ASP A 159 -44.34 -25.99 18.66
C ASP A 159 -42.94 -25.54 19.09
N ARG A 160 -41.98 -25.63 18.17
CA ARG A 160 -40.60 -25.20 18.41
C ARG A 160 -40.41 -23.77 17.98
N SER A 161 -39.73 -23.00 18.80
CA SER A 161 -39.25 -21.67 18.43
C SER A 161 -37.73 -21.60 18.67
N ARG A 162 -37.01 -20.95 17.76
CA ARG A 162 -35.54 -20.81 17.90
C ARG A 162 -35.17 -20.05 19.17
N ARG A 163 -36.00 -19.06 19.54
CA ARG A 163 -35.84 -18.27 20.75
C ARG A 163 -35.94 -19.15 22.00
N ASP A 164 -36.96 -20.00 22.09
CA ASP A 164 -37.15 -20.86 23.26
C ASP A 164 -36.10 -21.95 23.33
N ASP A 165 -35.71 -22.52 22.17
CA ASP A 165 -34.61 -23.47 22.08
C ASP A 165 -33.30 -22.86 22.61
N ASP A 166 -32.95 -21.63 22.20
CA ASP A 166 -31.73 -20.96 22.68
C ASP A 166 -31.82 -20.59 24.17
N ARG A 167 -32.98 -20.08 24.64
CA ARG A 167 -33.17 -19.83 26.09
C ARG A 167 -33.00 -21.11 26.90
N TYR A 168 -33.52 -22.24 26.40
CA TYR A 168 -33.38 -23.53 27.04
C TYR A 168 -31.95 -24.08 26.95
N LEU A 169 -31.23 -23.87 25.85
CA LEU A 169 -29.82 -24.24 25.72
C LEU A 169 -28.92 -23.52 26.74
N PHE A 170 -29.25 -22.27 27.09
CA PHE A 170 -28.53 -21.56 28.15
C PHE A 170 -28.74 -22.23 29.52
N LEU A 171 -29.98 -22.65 29.81
CA LEU A 171 -30.30 -23.41 31.02
C LEU A 171 -29.59 -24.78 31.02
N GLU A 172 -29.58 -25.50 29.89
CA GLU A 172 -28.85 -26.76 29.77
C GLU A 172 -27.35 -26.55 29.98
N ALA A 173 -26.76 -25.46 29.48
CA ALA A 173 -25.35 -25.13 29.72
C ALA A 173 -25.06 -24.89 31.21
N LEU A 174 -25.93 -24.17 31.91
CA LEU A 174 -25.85 -23.97 33.36
C LEU A 174 -25.95 -25.31 34.12
N MET A 175 -26.89 -26.18 33.72
CA MET A 175 -27.10 -27.49 34.35
C MET A 175 -25.99 -28.51 34.04
N SER A 176 -25.29 -28.34 32.91
CA SER A 176 -24.24 -29.25 32.45
C SER A 176 -22.86 -28.91 33.00
N ALA A 177 -22.67 -27.71 33.58
CA ALA A 177 -21.42 -27.28 34.18
C ALA A 177 -21.27 -27.87 35.59
N GLU A 178 -20.42 -28.89 35.74
CA GLU A 178 -20.25 -29.60 37.02
C GLU A 178 -19.37 -28.86 38.03
N GLN A 179 -18.40 -28.05 37.57
CA GLN A 179 -17.45 -27.34 38.43
C GLN A 179 -17.40 -25.85 38.15
N THR A 180 -17.33 -25.44 36.88
CA THR A 180 -17.15 -24.03 36.53
C THR A 180 -17.99 -23.65 35.31
N LEU A 181 -18.76 -22.58 35.44
CA LEU A 181 -19.42 -21.90 34.33
C LEU A 181 -18.69 -20.58 34.08
N TYR A 182 -18.08 -20.44 32.91
CA TYR A 182 -17.43 -19.22 32.46
C TYR A 182 -18.33 -18.51 31.45
N ILE A 183 -18.66 -17.24 31.67
CA ILE A 183 -19.48 -16.44 30.75
C ILE A 183 -18.71 -15.18 30.37
N SER A 184 -18.66 -14.89 29.07
CA SER A 184 -18.01 -13.70 28.52
C SER A 184 -18.87 -13.04 27.45
N TYR A 185 -18.83 -11.71 27.42
CA TYR A 185 -19.45 -10.87 26.41
C TYR A 185 -18.55 -9.67 26.11
N ILE A 186 -18.73 -9.06 24.94
CA ILE A 186 -18.00 -7.85 24.56
C ILE A 186 -18.66 -6.65 25.23
N GLY A 187 -17.97 -5.98 26.16
CA GLY A 187 -18.53 -4.85 26.90
C GLY A 187 -18.49 -3.50 26.17
N ARG A 188 -17.61 -3.33 25.17
CA ARG A 188 -17.49 -2.09 24.40
C ARG A 188 -17.05 -2.32 22.96
N SER A 189 -17.44 -1.41 22.07
CA SER A 189 -16.95 -1.32 20.69
C SER A 189 -15.51 -0.81 20.65
N ILE A 190 -14.66 -1.44 19.83
CA ILE A 190 -13.26 -1.01 19.65
C ILE A 190 -13.13 0.29 18.84
N GLN A 191 -14.14 0.63 18.03
CA GLN A 191 -14.10 1.76 17.10
C GLN A 191 -14.48 3.09 17.79
N ASP A 192 -15.65 3.11 18.43
CA ASP A 192 -16.27 4.31 19.01
C ASP A 192 -16.39 4.27 20.54
N ASN A 193 -15.92 3.18 21.17
CA ASN A 193 -15.98 2.97 22.62
C ASN A 193 -17.40 2.99 23.20
N SER A 194 -18.43 2.83 22.36
CA SER A 194 -19.83 2.68 22.80
C SER A 194 -20.00 1.45 23.67
N GLU A 195 -20.84 1.57 24.71
CA GLU A 195 -21.15 0.48 25.61
C GLU A 195 -21.99 -0.59 24.92
N ARG A 196 -21.68 -1.84 25.23
CA ARG A 196 -22.37 -3.03 24.73
C ARG A 196 -22.85 -3.84 25.92
N PHE A 197 -24.05 -4.36 25.79
CA PHE A 197 -24.72 -5.04 26.88
C PHE A 197 -24.57 -6.56 26.76
N PRO A 198 -24.54 -7.26 27.90
CA PRO A 198 -24.65 -8.71 27.91
C PRO A 198 -26.03 -9.14 27.41
N SER A 199 -26.14 -10.40 26.99
CA SER A 199 -27.41 -11.03 26.69
C SER A 199 -28.35 -10.90 27.89
N VAL A 200 -29.65 -10.70 27.63
CA VAL A 200 -30.69 -10.68 28.68
C VAL A 200 -30.62 -11.94 29.56
N LEU A 201 -30.24 -13.10 29.03
CA LEU A 201 -30.10 -14.34 29.81
C LEU A 201 -28.94 -14.30 30.81
N VAL A 202 -27.84 -13.63 30.44
CA VAL A 202 -26.72 -13.40 31.37
C VAL A 202 -27.14 -12.40 32.43
N GLN A 203 -27.88 -11.35 32.05
CA GLN A 203 -28.41 -10.38 33.00
C GLN A 203 -29.38 -11.04 34.01
N GLU A 204 -30.33 -11.86 33.54
CA GLU A 204 -31.25 -12.64 34.40
C GLU A 204 -30.48 -13.52 35.40
N LEU A 205 -29.39 -14.16 34.98
CA LEU A 205 -28.56 -15.00 35.85
C LEU A 205 -27.78 -14.17 36.90
N VAL A 206 -27.15 -13.08 36.47
CA VAL A 206 -26.38 -12.18 37.35
C VAL A 206 -27.29 -11.49 38.35
N ASP A 207 -28.49 -11.08 37.93
CA ASP A 207 -29.53 -10.51 38.80
C ASP A 207 -29.99 -11.55 39.84
N TYR A 208 -30.27 -12.79 39.43
CA TYR A 208 -30.65 -13.85 40.36
C TYR A 208 -29.57 -14.15 41.40
N ILE A 209 -28.30 -14.22 40.99
CA ILE A 209 -27.16 -14.43 41.91
C ILE A 209 -27.07 -13.26 42.90
N GLY A 210 -27.11 -12.02 42.40
CA GLY A 210 -27.02 -10.82 43.25
C GLY A 210 -28.17 -10.71 44.26
N GLN A 211 -29.40 -11.09 43.88
CA GLN A 211 -30.58 -11.03 44.76
C GLN A 211 -30.63 -12.14 45.81
N SER A 212 -29.89 -13.23 45.63
CA SER A 212 -29.96 -14.42 46.49
C SER A 212 -28.71 -14.67 47.32
N HIS A 213 -27.65 -13.89 47.10
CA HIS A 213 -26.35 -14.05 47.75
C HIS A 213 -25.90 -12.75 48.40
N CYS A 214 -25.03 -12.85 49.40
CA CYS A 214 -24.39 -11.74 50.08
C CYS A 214 -22.91 -12.10 50.29
N LEU A 215 -22.02 -11.13 50.13
CA LEU A 215 -20.60 -11.34 50.42
C LEU A 215 -20.38 -11.36 51.93
N ALA A 216 -19.39 -12.12 52.38
CA ALA A 216 -19.01 -12.15 53.79
C ALA A 216 -18.55 -10.74 54.24
N GLY A 217 -19.15 -10.22 55.31
CA GLY A 217 -18.91 -8.87 55.83
C GLY A 217 -19.90 -7.80 55.35
N ASP A 218 -20.81 -8.14 54.43
CA ASP A 218 -21.83 -7.23 53.90
C ASP A 218 -23.23 -7.50 54.51
N GLU A 219 -23.33 -8.30 55.58
CA GLU A 219 -24.62 -8.80 56.11
C GLU A 219 -25.53 -7.71 56.69
N GLU A 220 -24.97 -6.57 57.09
CA GLU A 220 -25.69 -5.41 57.64
C GLU A 220 -26.05 -4.37 56.56
N LEU A 221 -25.61 -4.57 55.31
CA LEU A 221 -25.97 -3.70 54.19
C LEU A 221 -27.44 -3.90 53.78
N ASP A 222 -28.01 -2.90 53.12
CA ASP A 222 -29.31 -3.07 52.48
C ASP A 222 -29.22 -4.04 51.28
N CYS A 223 -30.38 -4.56 50.87
CA CYS A 223 -30.47 -5.56 49.82
C CYS A 223 -29.83 -5.07 48.50
N ASP A 224 -30.09 -3.82 48.12
CA ASP A 224 -29.65 -3.26 46.84
C ASP A 224 -28.12 -3.06 46.81
N ALA A 225 -27.53 -2.57 47.91
CA ALA A 225 -26.08 -2.40 48.02
C ALA A 225 -25.35 -3.75 48.08
N SER A 226 -25.90 -4.74 48.80
CA SER A 226 -25.36 -6.11 48.81
C SER A 226 -25.42 -6.73 47.42
N GLU A 227 -26.55 -6.62 46.72
CA GLU A 227 -26.72 -7.12 45.34
C GLU A 227 -25.68 -6.52 44.40
N ALA A 228 -25.50 -5.20 44.43
CA ALA A 228 -24.55 -4.50 43.57
C ALA A 228 -23.10 -4.97 43.79
N ARG A 229 -22.69 -5.22 45.05
CA ARG A 229 -21.35 -5.72 45.38
C ARG A 229 -21.13 -7.15 44.89
N VAL A 230 -22.13 -8.03 45.04
CA VAL A 230 -22.05 -9.39 44.49
C VAL A 230 -21.88 -9.37 42.98
N LYS A 231 -22.67 -8.56 42.26
CA LYS A 231 -22.56 -8.41 40.79
C LYS A 231 -21.18 -7.90 40.37
N ALA A 232 -20.67 -6.89 41.07
CA ALA A 232 -19.33 -6.36 40.80
C ALA A 232 -18.23 -7.39 41.10
N HIS A 233 -18.40 -8.22 42.12
CA HIS A 233 -17.44 -9.25 42.50
C HIS A 233 -17.31 -10.37 41.45
N ILE A 234 -18.43 -10.79 40.85
CA ILE A 234 -18.44 -11.84 39.82
C ILE A 234 -18.18 -11.32 38.40
N THR A 235 -18.20 -9.99 38.21
CA THR A 235 -18.00 -9.36 36.90
C THR A 235 -16.59 -8.82 36.79
N HIS A 236 -15.78 -9.42 35.90
CA HIS A 236 -14.42 -8.97 35.65
C HIS A 236 -14.32 -8.20 34.31
N LEU A 237 -13.89 -6.94 34.37
CA LEU A 237 -13.65 -6.12 33.19
C LEU A 237 -12.21 -6.32 32.68
N HIS A 238 -12.08 -7.09 31.60
CA HIS A 238 -10.77 -7.30 30.96
C HIS A 238 -10.27 -6.05 30.23
N THR A 239 -8.96 -5.86 30.23
CA THR A 239 -8.27 -4.77 29.52
C THR A 239 -8.36 -4.93 28.01
N ARG A 240 -8.24 -3.83 27.27
CA ARG A 240 -8.26 -3.84 25.80
C ARG A 240 -7.06 -4.55 25.19
N MET A 241 -5.86 -4.30 25.71
CA MET A 241 -4.62 -4.82 25.15
C MET A 241 -4.08 -5.96 26.01
N PRO A 242 -3.52 -7.02 25.41
CA PRO A 242 -2.99 -8.15 26.18
C PRO A 242 -1.77 -7.76 27.03
N PHE A 243 -1.02 -6.73 26.62
CA PHE A 243 0.16 -6.20 27.30
C PHE A 243 -0.15 -5.09 28.32
N ASP A 244 -1.42 -4.88 28.68
CA ASP A 244 -1.75 -3.98 29.78
C ASP A 244 -1.15 -4.50 31.09
N VAL A 245 -0.57 -3.59 31.90
CA VAL A 245 0.08 -3.90 33.17
C VAL A 245 -0.87 -4.63 34.11
N ALA A 246 -2.16 -4.30 34.09
CA ALA A 246 -3.15 -4.92 34.97
C ALA A 246 -3.23 -6.45 34.79
N ASN A 247 -2.96 -6.96 33.59
CA ASN A 247 -2.97 -8.41 33.33
C ASN A 247 -1.77 -9.16 33.94
N PHE A 248 -0.74 -8.48 34.41
CA PHE A 248 0.49 -9.10 34.96
C PHE A 248 0.68 -8.83 36.46
N GLN A 249 -0.31 -8.20 37.10
CA GLN A 249 -0.32 -8.05 38.55
C GLN A 249 -0.66 -9.40 39.21
N GLU A 250 -0.28 -9.56 40.49
CA GLU A 250 -0.65 -10.76 41.25
C GLU A 250 -2.15 -10.73 41.56
N ASP A 251 -2.93 -11.25 40.62
CA ASP A 251 -4.37 -11.41 40.65
C ASP A 251 -4.74 -12.83 40.19
N GLU A 252 -5.96 -13.28 40.48
CA GLU A 252 -6.49 -14.57 40.05
C GLU A 252 -6.45 -14.72 38.52
N ASN A 253 -6.69 -13.63 37.80
CA ASN A 253 -6.77 -13.59 36.34
C ASN A 253 -5.44 -13.22 35.68
N LYS A 254 -4.31 -13.35 36.37
CA LYS A 254 -3.00 -13.03 35.78
C LYS A 254 -2.76 -13.81 34.49
N SER A 255 -2.24 -13.09 33.50
CA SER A 255 -1.90 -13.64 32.21
C SER A 255 -0.72 -14.62 32.33
N TYR A 256 -0.84 -15.75 31.64
CA TYR A 256 0.22 -16.74 31.50
C TYR A 256 1.09 -16.48 30.24
N ALA A 257 0.73 -15.48 29.43
CA ALA A 257 1.39 -15.12 28.18
C ALA A 257 2.65 -14.26 28.44
N ARG A 258 3.78 -14.94 28.67
CA ARG A 258 5.07 -14.29 28.99
C ARG A 258 5.59 -13.37 27.90
N GLU A 259 5.19 -13.59 26.65
CA GLU A 259 5.59 -12.79 25.48
C GLU A 259 5.29 -11.29 25.63
N TRP A 260 4.28 -10.94 26.42
CA TRP A 260 3.88 -9.55 26.64
C TRP A 260 4.51 -8.91 27.89
N LEU A 261 5.20 -9.69 28.73
CA LEU A 261 5.72 -9.20 30.01
C LEU A 261 6.72 -8.07 29.84
N ALA A 262 7.59 -8.15 28.83
CA ALA A 262 8.56 -7.10 28.53
C ALA A 262 7.86 -5.79 28.13
N ALA A 263 6.78 -5.87 27.35
CA ALA A 263 6.00 -4.70 26.94
C ALA A 263 5.21 -4.12 28.13
N ALA A 264 4.55 -4.96 28.92
CA ALA A 264 3.84 -4.55 30.12
C ALA A 264 4.77 -3.92 31.15
N GLY A 265 5.94 -4.50 31.38
CA GLY A 265 6.97 -3.98 32.27
C GLY A 265 7.74 -2.78 31.72
N GLN A 266 7.39 -2.28 30.52
CA GLN A 266 8.10 -1.19 29.83
C GLN A 266 9.62 -1.43 29.74
N GLN A 267 10.02 -2.70 29.56
CA GLN A 267 11.42 -3.14 29.47
C GLN A 267 11.97 -3.02 28.04
N GLY A 268 11.20 -2.44 27.12
CA GLY A 268 11.64 -2.19 25.76
C GLY A 268 12.68 -1.08 25.69
N GLU A 269 13.68 -1.27 24.86
CA GLU A 269 14.61 -0.21 24.49
C GLU A 269 14.04 0.55 23.30
N ALA A 270 13.98 1.88 23.40
CA ALA A 270 13.59 2.71 22.27
C ALA A 270 14.59 2.49 21.12
N HIS A 271 14.09 2.51 19.87
CA HIS A 271 14.98 2.45 18.72
C HIS A 271 15.97 3.61 18.76
N SER A 272 17.26 3.31 18.57
CA SER A 272 18.29 4.32 18.43
C SER A 272 18.11 5.14 17.16
N ASP A 273 18.68 6.34 17.13
CA ASP A 273 18.71 7.18 15.94
C ASP A 273 19.29 6.39 14.75
N PHE A 274 18.56 6.41 13.63
CA PHE A 274 18.95 5.67 12.42
C PHE A 274 20.25 6.21 11.81
N ILE A 275 20.45 7.53 11.87
CA ILE A 275 21.61 8.20 11.30
C ILE A 275 22.81 8.01 12.23
N GLN A 276 23.60 6.97 11.94
CA GLN A 276 24.89 6.73 12.59
C GLN A 276 25.99 6.80 11.54
N PRO A 277 27.06 7.58 11.75
CA PRO A 277 28.12 7.74 10.75
C PRO A 277 28.86 6.42 10.54
N LEU A 278 28.91 5.99 9.29
CA LEU A 278 29.65 4.82 8.86
C LEU A 278 31.06 5.23 8.41
N THR A 279 32.01 4.32 8.52
CA THR A 279 33.33 4.51 7.93
C THR A 279 33.20 4.67 6.41
N ALA A 280 33.85 5.71 5.86
CA ALA A 280 33.87 5.97 4.43
C ALA A 280 34.51 4.80 3.67
N PRO A 281 33.87 4.27 2.61
CA PRO A 281 34.49 3.25 1.77
C PRO A 281 35.66 3.86 0.97
N PRO A 282 36.76 3.12 0.73
CA PRO A 282 37.78 3.55 -0.21
C PRO A 282 37.20 3.48 -1.63
N ILE A 283 37.10 4.62 -2.31
CA ILE A 283 36.59 4.73 -3.68
C ILE A 283 37.68 5.39 -4.52
N ASP A 284 38.38 4.59 -5.34
CA ASP A 284 39.46 5.09 -6.20
C ASP A 284 38.93 5.50 -7.59
N SER A 285 37.83 4.90 -8.03
CA SER A 285 37.19 5.18 -9.32
C SER A 285 35.67 5.25 -9.16
N LEU A 286 35.06 6.28 -9.73
CA LEU A 286 33.64 6.57 -9.66
C LEU A 286 33.07 6.75 -11.07
N PRO A 287 32.10 5.93 -11.52
CA PRO A 287 31.39 6.20 -12.75
C PRO A 287 30.54 7.47 -12.63
N PHE A 288 30.58 8.34 -13.64
CA PHE A 288 29.82 9.60 -13.65
C PHE A 288 28.31 9.40 -13.46
N ASP A 289 27.74 8.34 -14.05
CA ASP A 289 26.32 7.99 -13.87
C ASP A 289 25.96 7.74 -12.40
N GLN A 290 26.89 7.22 -11.60
CA GLN A 290 26.67 6.97 -10.17
C GLN A 290 26.63 8.28 -9.39
N LEU A 291 27.50 9.24 -9.73
CA LEU A 291 27.51 10.59 -9.17
C LEU A 291 26.22 11.34 -9.55
N LEU A 292 25.80 11.25 -10.82
CA LEU A 292 24.56 11.86 -11.31
C LEU A 292 23.32 11.31 -10.58
N ARG A 293 23.24 9.98 -10.41
CA ARG A 293 22.16 9.32 -9.67
C ARG A 293 22.17 9.69 -8.19
N PHE A 294 23.34 9.85 -7.58
CA PHE A 294 23.45 10.27 -6.19
C PHE A 294 22.83 11.65 -5.98
N TRP A 295 23.23 12.63 -6.79
CA TRP A 295 22.74 14.00 -6.64
C TRP A 295 21.29 14.22 -7.06
N GLN A 296 20.70 13.28 -7.80
CA GLN A 296 19.26 13.29 -8.05
C GLN A 296 18.46 13.10 -6.75
N HIS A 297 18.93 12.22 -5.85
CA HIS A 297 18.29 11.91 -4.57
C HIS A 297 19.32 11.30 -3.59
N PRO A 298 20.06 12.12 -2.81
CA PRO A 298 21.19 11.65 -2.01
C PRO A 298 20.81 10.66 -0.91
N VAL A 299 19.65 10.85 -0.27
CA VAL A 299 19.17 9.94 0.78
C VAL A 299 18.84 8.57 0.19
N ARG A 300 18.10 8.51 -0.93
CA ARG A 300 17.85 7.26 -1.67
C ARG A 300 19.15 6.58 -2.07
N ALA A 301 20.12 7.36 -2.54
CA ALA A 301 21.42 6.84 -2.94
C ALA A 301 22.20 6.25 -1.76
N PHE A 302 22.13 6.84 -0.56
CA PHE A 302 22.70 6.23 0.65
C PHE A 302 22.09 4.84 0.91
N PHE A 303 20.76 4.73 0.94
CA PHE A 303 20.14 3.42 1.15
C PHE A 303 20.49 2.41 0.05
N GLN A 304 20.37 2.78 -1.22
CA GLN A 304 20.54 1.85 -2.35
C GLN A 304 22.02 1.50 -2.64
N GLN A 305 22.92 2.47 -2.55
CA GLN A 305 24.34 2.29 -2.88
C GLN A 305 25.16 1.86 -1.66
N ARG A 306 24.97 2.53 -0.50
CA ARG A 306 25.74 2.23 0.72
C ARG A 306 25.17 1.06 1.51
N LEU A 307 23.87 1.07 1.81
CA LEU A 307 23.24 0.03 2.62
C LEU A 307 22.73 -1.17 1.80
N ARG A 308 22.68 -1.05 0.46
CA ARG A 308 22.06 -2.03 -0.45
C ARG A 308 20.59 -2.34 -0.12
N VAL A 309 19.90 -1.37 0.47
CA VAL A 309 18.48 -1.43 0.80
C VAL A 309 17.69 -0.79 -0.33
N ASN A 310 16.76 -1.57 -0.91
CA ASN A 310 15.81 -1.05 -1.88
C ASN A 310 14.37 -1.29 -1.40
N PHE A 311 13.62 -0.22 -1.14
CA PHE A 311 12.21 -0.30 -0.81
C PHE A 311 11.41 -0.47 -2.11
N ARG A 312 11.39 -1.68 -2.64
CA ARG A 312 10.48 -2.03 -3.74
C ARG A 312 9.11 -2.25 -3.12
N ALA A 313 8.20 -1.32 -3.32
CA ALA A 313 6.78 -1.62 -3.23
C ALA A 313 6.44 -2.41 -4.50
N GLU A 314 6.09 -3.68 -4.38
CA GLU A 314 5.41 -4.39 -5.46
C GLU A 314 3.96 -3.91 -5.46
N GLU A 315 3.73 -2.75 -6.07
CA GLU A 315 2.40 -2.22 -6.32
C GLU A 315 2.36 -1.72 -7.76
N ASP A 316 2.25 -2.66 -8.70
CA ASP A 316 1.62 -2.37 -9.98
C ASP A 316 0.13 -2.60 -9.77
N ASP A 317 -0.58 -1.56 -9.30
CA ASP A 317 -2.04 -1.56 -9.33
C ASP A 317 -2.47 -1.76 -10.78
N ILE A 318 -2.98 -2.96 -11.09
CA ILE A 318 -3.56 -3.25 -12.39
C ILE A 318 -4.82 -2.38 -12.49
N PRO A 319 -4.92 -1.49 -13.50
CA PRO A 319 -6.10 -0.65 -13.64
C PRO A 319 -7.38 -1.50 -13.77
N ASP A 320 -8.42 -1.16 -13.02
CA ASP A 320 -9.72 -1.84 -13.10
C ASP A 320 -10.40 -1.66 -14.47
N ASP A 321 -10.05 -0.57 -15.17
CA ASP A 321 -10.66 -0.14 -16.42
C ASP A 321 -9.63 0.15 -17.52
N GLU A 322 -10.09 0.22 -18.77
CA GLU A 322 -9.31 0.72 -19.89
C GLU A 322 -8.94 2.22 -19.71
N PRO A 323 -7.84 2.71 -20.31
CA PRO A 323 -7.41 4.08 -20.10
C PRO A 323 -8.38 5.10 -20.73
N PHE A 324 -9.10 5.85 -19.91
CA PHE A 324 -9.94 6.97 -20.35
C PHE A 324 -9.17 8.31 -20.45
N THR A 325 -8.15 8.48 -19.62
CA THR A 325 -7.28 9.66 -19.59
C THR A 325 -5.81 9.25 -19.58
N LEU A 326 -4.94 10.17 -19.98
CA LEU A 326 -3.48 10.01 -19.91
C LEU A 326 -2.92 10.92 -18.83
N GLU A 327 -2.52 10.32 -17.71
CA GLU A 327 -2.06 11.04 -16.53
C GLU A 327 -0.73 10.50 -15.99
N GLY A 328 -0.16 11.22 -15.02
CA GLY A 328 1.03 10.79 -14.29
C GLY A 328 2.20 10.32 -15.16
N LEU A 329 2.65 9.10 -14.87
CA LEU A 329 3.82 8.46 -15.49
C LEU A 329 3.59 8.12 -16.96
N SER A 330 2.43 7.58 -17.32
CA SER A 330 2.12 7.17 -18.70
C SER A 330 2.15 8.36 -19.65
N ARG A 331 1.59 9.51 -19.24
CA ARG A 331 1.69 10.76 -20.01
C ARG A 331 3.14 11.23 -20.14
N TYR A 332 3.94 11.12 -19.09
CA TYR A 332 5.35 11.50 -19.14
C TYR A 332 6.14 10.62 -20.12
N GLN A 333 5.96 9.29 -20.08
CA GLN A 333 6.62 8.34 -20.98
C GLN A 333 6.23 8.59 -22.44
N LEU A 334 4.93 8.81 -22.72
CA LEU A 334 4.44 9.18 -24.04
C LEU A 334 5.10 10.47 -24.52
N ASN A 335 5.06 11.53 -23.69
CA ASN A 335 5.62 12.82 -24.06
C ASN A 335 7.14 12.77 -24.27
N GLN A 336 7.85 11.90 -23.56
CA GLN A 336 9.30 11.73 -23.73
C GLN A 336 9.63 11.14 -25.10
N GLN A 337 8.91 10.09 -25.50
CA GLN A 337 9.08 9.49 -26.82
C GLN A 337 8.61 10.44 -27.93
N LEU A 338 7.49 11.15 -27.72
CA LEU A 338 6.92 12.08 -28.68
C LEU A 338 7.86 13.26 -28.93
N LEU A 339 8.42 13.85 -27.86
CA LEU A 339 9.38 14.94 -27.95
C LEU A 339 10.63 14.54 -28.72
N ASN A 340 11.21 13.37 -28.44
CA ASN A 340 12.39 12.89 -29.17
C ASN A 340 12.07 12.62 -30.65
N THR A 341 10.91 12.05 -30.95
CA THR A 341 10.44 11.79 -32.33
C THR A 341 10.32 13.09 -33.12
N LEU A 342 9.78 14.14 -32.49
CA LEU A 342 9.68 15.48 -33.08
C LEU A 342 11.05 16.14 -33.32
N ILE A 343 11.95 16.06 -32.35
CA ILE A 343 13.30 16.64 -32.44
C ILE A 343 14.15 15.93 -33.51
N GLU A 344 13.96 14.62 -33.69
CA GLU A 344 14.60 13.82 -34.73
C GLU A 344 13.91 13.90 -36.10
N GLU A 345 12.86 14.72 -36.22
CA GLU A 345 12.07 14.91 -37.45
C GLU A 345 11.51 13.59 -38.02
N GLN A 346 11.15 12.65 -37.14
CA GLN A 346 10.59 11.35 -37.49
C GLN A 346 9.06 11.38 -37.64
N ASP A 347 8.46 10.34 -38.25
CA ASP A 347 7.02 10.25 -38.48
C ASP A 347 6.21 10.02 -37.18
N VAL A 348 5.66 11.10 -36.65
CA VAL A 348 4.74 11.11 -35.50
C VAL A 348 3.49 10.27 -35.75
N SER A 349 3.05 10.13 -37.01
CA SER A 349 1.85 9.35 -37.35
C SER A 349 2.10 7.84 -37.17
N ALA A 350 3.33 7.37 -37.42
CA ALA A 350 3.72 6.00 -37.13
C ALA A 350 3.71 5.73 -35.62
N MET A 351 4.20 6.69 -34.82
CA MET A 351 4.18 6.61 -33.37
C MET A 351 2.74 6.55 -32.83
N PHE A 352 1.83 7.39 -33.33
CA PHE A 352 0.41 7.36 -32.96
C PHE A 352 -0.20 5.96 -33.19
N ARG A 353 0.03 5.38 -34.39
CA ARG A 353 -0.46 4.03 -34.72
C ARG A 353 0.08 2.97 -33.77
N ARG A 354 1.34 3.09 -33.34
CA ARG A 354 1.98 2.17 -32.39
C ARG A 354 1.33 2.24 -31.01
N PHE A 355 1.22 3.43 -30.42
CA PHE A 355 0.59 3.64 -29.10
C PHE A 355 -0.88 3.20 -29.09
N ARG A 356 -1.61 3.51 -30.17
CA ARG A 356 -2.99 3.03 -30.36
C ARG A 356 -3.06 1.50 -30.42
N ALA A 357 -2.13 0.86 -31.12
CA ALA A 357 -2.10 -0.61 -31.25
C ALA A 357 -1.68 -1.35 -29.97
N ALA A 358 -0.98 -0.65 -29.06
CA ALA A 358 -0.62 -1.12 -27.72
C ALA A 358 -1.75 -0.98 -26.69
N GLY A 359 -2.80 -0.18 -26.99
CA GLY A 359 -3.90 0.07 -26.06
C GLY A 359 -3.58 1.12 -24.98
N GLU A 360 -2.52 1.92 -25.16
CA GLU A 360 -2.09 2.94 -24.19
C GLU A 360 -2.83 4.27 -24.33
N LEU A 361 -3.63 4.44 -25.38
CA LEU A 361 -4.43 5.64 -25.64
C LEU A 361 -5.91 5.39 -25.39
N PRO A 362 -6.67 6.42 -24.97
CA PRO A 362 -8.12 6.35 -24.92
C PRO A 362 -8.76 5.96 -26.24
N TYR A 363 -9.93 5.33 -26.15
CA TYR A 363 -10.61 4.77 -27.31
C TYR A 363 -11.04 5.84 -28.33
N GLY A 364 -10.82 5.56 -29.61
CA GLY A 364 -11.36 6.31 -30.75
C GLY A 364 -10.96 7.79 -30.76
N ALA A 365 -11.96 8.67 -30.93
CA ALA A 365 -11.76 10.12 -31.07
C ALA A 365 -11.14 10.77 -29.82
N PHE A 366 -11.34 10.20 -28.63
CA PHE A 366 -10.72 10.71 -27.41
C PHE A 366 -9.21 10.52 -27.42
N GLY A 367 -8.73 9.37 -27.91
CA GLY A 367 -7.30 9.13 -28.09
C GLY A 367 -6.67 10.08 -29.10
N GLU A 368 -7.38 10.39 -30.19
CA GLU A 368 -6.95 11.37 -31.20
C GLU A 368 -6.83 12.78 -30.61
N LEU A 369 -7.81 13.23 -29.82
CA LEU A 369 -7.79 14.55 -29.17
C LEU A 369 -6.66 14.67 -28.14
N VAL A 370 -6.45 13.64 -27.31
CA VAL A 370 -5.39 13.64 -26.31
C VAL A 370 -4.02 13.64 -27.00
N TRP A 371 -3.85 12.83 -28.04
CA TRP A 371 -2.63 12.80 -28.85
C TRP A 371 -2.33 14.16 -29.45
N GLU A 372 -3.30 14.79 -30.13
CA GLU A 372 -3.09 16.11 -30.75
C GLU A 372 -2.75 17.19 -29.71
N THR A 373 -3.38 17.13 -28.53
CA THR A 373 -3.06 18.06 -27.43
C THR A 373 -1.62 17.89 -26.97
N GLN A 374 -1.15 16.66 -26.73
CA GLN A 374 0.23 16.39 -26.35
C GLN A 374 1.21 16.74 -27.48
N ARG A 375 0.85 16.46 -28.73
CA ARG A 375 1.65 16.80 -29.92
C ARG A 375 1.89 18.30 -30.02
N LEU A 376 0.85 19.12 -29.89
CA LEU A 376 0.98 20.58 -29.94
C LEU A 376 1.87 21.11 -28.82
N GLU A 377 1.72 20.58 -27.60
CA GLU A 377 2.56 21.00 -26.48
C GLU A 377 4.04 20.58 -26.67
N MET A 378 4.28 19.35 -27.12
CA MET A 378 5.64 18.85 -27.36
C MET A 378 6.27 19.48 -28.60
N GLN A 379 5.48 19.88 -29.59
CA GLN A 379 5.94 20.62 -30.78
C GLN A 379 6.57 21.95 -30.39
N ALA A 380 5.91 22.72 -29.52
CA ALA A 380 6.44 24.00 -29.06
C ALA A 380 7.79 23.85 -28.33
N LEU A 381 7.95 22.76 -27.56
CA LEU A 381 9.23 22.45 -26.91
C LEU A 381 10.28 21.93 -27.91
N ALA A 382 9.89 21.07 -28.86
CA ALA A 382 10.76 20.54 -29.90
C ALA A 382 11.33 21.66 -30.76
N GLU A 383 10.52 22.65 -31.16
CA GLU A 383 10.95 23.80 -31.95
C GLU A 383 12.04 24.62 -31.25
N ARG A 384 11.92 24.84 -29.93
CA ARG A 384 12.97 25.49 -29.12
C ARG A 384 14.28 24.68 -29.13
N VAL A 385 14.17 23.36 -29.00
CA VAL A 385 15.35 22.48 -29.02
C VAL A 385 16.00 22.49 -30.41
N MET A 386 15.20 22.31 -31.47
CA MET A 386 15.69 22.28 -32.85
C MET A 386 16.35 23.59 -33.27
N ALA A 387 15.85 24.73 -32.80
CA ALA A 387 16.43 26.06 -33.08
C ALA A 387 17.87 26.21 -32.56
N GLU A 388 18.23 25.49 -31.49
CA GLU A 388 19.56 25.52 -30.88
C GLU A 388 20.36 24.22 -31.07
N ARG A 389 19.82 23.25 -31.81
CA ARG A 389 20.46 21.94 -32.02
C ARG A 389 21.49 21.99 -33.14
N GLN A 390 22.71 21.64 -32.82
CA GLN A 390 23.83 21.47 -33.75
C GLN A 390 24.31 20.01 -33.79
N GLN A 391 25.26 19.72 -34.69
CA GLN A 391 25.89 18.41 -34.76
C GLN A 391 26.63 18.12 -33.47
N ALA A 392 26.36 16.96 -32.87
CA ALA A 392 26.87 16.59 -31.56
C ALA A 392 27.76 15.34 -31.63
N GLN A 393 28.68 15.21 -30.68
CA GLN A 393 29.57 14.06 -30.52
C GLN A 393 29.59 13.59 -29.06
N SER A 394 30.05 12.37 -28.82
CA SER A 394 30.27 11.87 -27.46
C SER A 394 31.67 12.29 -26.99
N MET A 395 31.77 12.75 -25.74
CA MET A 395 33.02 13.14 -25.10
C MET A 395 33.33 12.18 -23.96
N GLU A 396 34.54 11.64 -23.93
CA GLU A 396 35.01 10.78 -22.85
C GLU A 396 35.29 11.60 -21.59
N ILE A 397 34.93 11.05 -20.43
CA ILE A 397 35.23 11.62 -19.12
C ILE A 397 36.35 10.77 -18.51
N ASP A 398 37.48 11.41 -18.23
CA ASP A 398 38.59 10.87 -17.44
C ASP A 398 39.20 12.02 -16.63
N LEU A 399 38.66 12.27 -15.44
CA LEU A 399 38.98 13.44 -14.61
C LEU A 399 39.34 13.03 -13.18
N GLN A 400 40.50 13.49 -12.69
CA GLN A 400 40.91 13.28 -11.31
C GLN A 400 40.27 14.34 -10.38
N CYS A 401 39.31 13.92 -9.54
CA CYS A 401 38.54 14.82 -8.67
C CYS A 401 38.54 14.31 -7.22
N GLY A 402 38.95 15.12 -6.25
CA GLY A 402 38.90 14.76 -4.82
C GLY A 402 39.67 13.48 -4.45
N GLY A 403 40.71 13.12 -5.21
CA GLY A 403 41.45 11.87 -5.04
C GLY A 403 40.81 10.64 -5.70
N VAL A 404 39.67 10.80 -6.38
CA VAL A 404 38.93 9.77 -7.11
C VAL A 404 39.05 9.99 -8.62
N ASN A 405 39.16 8.93 -9.42
CA ASN A 405 39.05 9.05 -10.86
C ASN A 405 37.59 8.97 -11.32
N LEU A 406 37.08 10.03 -11.94
CA LEU A 406 35.74 10.10 -12.50
C LEU A 406 35.77 9.63 -13.95
N THR A 407 35.02 8.58 -14.28
CA THR A 407 35.00 7.97 -15.62
C THR A 407 33.61 7.87 -16.22
N GLY A 408 33.48 7.99 -17.54
CA GLY A 408 32.18 7.90 -18.23
C GLY A 408 32.16 8.57 -19.60
N TRP A 409 30.95 8.86 -20.10
CA TRP A 409 30.76 9.51 -21.39
C TRP A 409 29.68 10.58 -21.31
N LEU A 410 30.00 11.81 -21.71
CA LEU A 410 29.00 12.84 -21.99
C LEU A 410 28.47 12.64 -23.40
N GLN A 411 27.17 12.38 -23.50
CA GLN A 411 26.50 12.21 -24.79
C GLN A 411 26.07 13.55 -25.37
N GLN A 412 25.97 13.61 -26.70
CA GLN A 412 25.42 14.75 -27.44
C GLN A 412 26.04 16.11 -27.04
N VAL A 413 27.37 16.17 -27.00
CA VAL A 413 28.12 17.41 -26.79
C VAL A 413 28.20 18.18 -28.11
N GLN A 414 27.74 19.42 -28.10
CA GLN A 414 27.76 20.33 -29.25
C GLN A 414 28.97 21.27 -29.17
N PRO A 415 29.35 21.93 -30.29
CA PRO A 415 30.44 22.90 -30.30
C PRO A 415 30.23 24.07 -29.34
N ASP A 416 28.96 24.45 -29.10
CA ASP A 416 28.54 25.53 -28.22
C ASP A 416 28.15 25.06 -26.81
N GLY A 417 28.36 23.77 -26.49
CA GLY A 417 28.23 23.18 -25.17
C GLY A 417 27.22 22.03 -25.07
N LEU A 418 26.39 22.02 -24.03
CA LEU A 418 25.43 20.94 -23.79
C LEU A 418 24.00 21.44 -24.04
N LEU A 419 23.22 20.63 -24.77
CA LEU A 419 21.79 20.84 -24.91
C LEU A 419 21.06 19.61 -24.40
N ARG A 420 20.14 19.82 -23.46
CA ARG A 420 19.28 18.81 -22.86
C ARG A 420 17.83 19.26 -22.95
N TRP A 421 16.91 18.31 -22.93
CA TRP A 421 15.47 18.59 -22.95
C TRP A 421 14.70 17.52 -22.20
N ARG A 422 13.58 17.92 -21.57
CA ARG A 422 12.66 16.98 -20.90
C ARG A 422 11.21 17.46 -20.98
N PRO A 423 10.23 16.55 -21.14
CA PRO A 423 8.80 16.87 -21.15
C PRO A 423 8.22 17.05 -19.73
N SER A 424 8.98 17.65 -18.82
CA SER A 424 8.63 17.88 -17.42
C SER A 424 8.48 19.37 -17.12
N LEU A 425 8.02 19.71 -15.93
CA LEU A 425 8.15 21.07 -15.40
C LEU A 425 9.58 21.28 -14.87
N LEU A 426 9.98 22.55 -14.74
CA LEU A 426 11.26 22.95 -14.18
C LEU A 426 11.37 22.47 -12.73
N SER A 427 12.42 21.70 -12.44
CA SER A 427 12.72 21.22 -11.09
C SER A 427 14.16 21.54 -10.72
N VAL A 428 14.42 21.61 -9.42
CA VAL A 428 15.75 21.90 -8.89
C VAL A 428 16.69 20.70 -9.06
N SER A 429 16.17 19.49 -8.87
CA SER A 429 16.91 18.24 -9.14
C SER A 429 17.40 18.18 -10.60
N GLN A 430 16.58 18.62 -11.56
CA GLN A 430 16.99 18.70 -12.98
C GLN A 430 18.12 19.71 -13.22
N GLY A 431 18.07 20.87 -12.55
CA GLY A 431 19.12 21.87 -12.62
C GLY A 431 20.45 21.33 -12.07
N MET A 432 20.40 20.60 -10.96
CA MET A 432 21.57 19.94 -10.37
C MET A 432 22.18 18.90 -11.32
N GLN A 433 21.36 18.12 -12.03
CA GLN A 433 21.84 17.18 -13.04
C GLN A 433 22.58 17.88 -14.19
N LEU A 434 21.98 18.94 -14.75
CA LEU A 434 22.65 19.71 -15.81
C LEU A 434 23.93 20.37 -15.31
N TRP A 435 23.93 20.88 -14.07
CA TRP A 435 25.10 21.50 -13.45
C TRP A 435 26.27 20.52 -13.34
N LEU A 436 26.01 19.29 -12.87
CA LEU A 436 27.02 18.23 -12.83
C LEU A 436 27.59 17.92 -14.21
N GLU A 437 26.73 17.77 -15.22
CA GLU A 437 27.17 17.56 -16.60
C GLU A 437 28.00 18.75 -17.13
N HIS A 438 27.59 19.97 -16.81
CA HIS A 438 28.27 21.21 -17.19
C HIS A 438 29.66 21.33 -16.57
N LEU A 439 29.79 21.02 -15.27
CA LEU A 439 31.08 21.01 -14.58
C LEU A 439 32.06 20.02 -15.20
N VAL A 440 31.60 18.80 -15.50
CA VAL A 440 32.42 17.81 -16.18
C VAL A 440 32.80 18.26 -17.59
N TYR A 441 31.86 18.84 -18.34
CA TYR A 441 32.13 19.40 -19.67
C TYR A 441 33.20 20.49 -19.65
N CYS A 442 33.10 21.46 -18.73
CA CYS A 442 34.08 22.54 -18.60
C CYS A 442 35.44 22.06 -18.05
N ALA A 443 35.44 21.12 -17.10
CA ALA A 443 36.66 20.52 -16.57
C ALA A 443 37.44 19.73 -17.65
N SER A 444 36.73 19.06 -18.56
CA SER A 444 37.32 18.39 -19.73
C SER A 444 37.79 19.36 -20.83
N GLY A 445 37.73 20.67 -20.60
CA GLY A 445 38.23 21.71 -21.51
C GLY A 445 37.18 22.34 -22.42
N GLY A 446 35.90 22.03 -22.23
CA GLY A 446 34.79 22.68 -22.94
C GLY A 446 34.62 24.15 -22.55
N THR A 447 34.42 25.03 -23.54
CA THR A 447 34.29 26.49 -23.32
C THR A 447 32.90 27.03 -23.66
N GLY A 448 31.92 26.14 -23.90
CA GLY A 448 30.54 26.49 -24.25
C GLY A 448 29.59 26.61 -23.06
N GLU A 449 28.32 26.85 -23.35
CA GLU A 449 27.24 26.98 -22.37
C GLU A 449 26.40 25.71 -22.30
N SER A 450 25.78 25.43 -21.15
CA SER A 450 24.90 24.26 -21.00
C SER A 450 23.45 24.68 -20.75
N ARG A 451 22.52 24.08 -21.50
CA ARG A 451 21.11 24.44 -21.56
C ARG A 451 20.22 23.22 -21.36
N LEU A 452 19.18 23.36 -20.54
CA LEU A 452 18.09 22.39 -20.39
C LEU A 452 16.75 23.06 -20.67
N PHE A 453 16.04 22.62 -21.69
CA PHE A 453 14.69 23.08 -21.99
C PHE A 453 13.61 22.15 -21.43
N VAL A 454 12.61 22.74 -20.78
CA VAL A 454 11.47 22.03 -20.19
C VAL A 454 10.15 22.67 -20.60
N ARG A 455 9.02 22.08 -20.20
CA ARG A 455 7.67 22.58 -20.53
C ARG A 455 7.42 23.97 -19.93
N LYS A 456 6.42 24.67 -20.47
CA LYS A 456 6.00 26.01 -20.06
C LYS A 456 7.13 27.05 -20.10
N GLU A 457 7.92 27.02 -21.16
CA GLU A 457 9.04 27.94 -21.40
C GLU A 457 10.18 27.89 -20.36
N GLY A 458 10.12 26.97 -19.39
CA GLY A 458 11.18 26.83 -18.38
C GLY A 458 12.51 26.43 -19.02
N GLU A 459 13.60 26.92 -18.43
CA GLU A 459 14.95 26.55 -18.82
C GLU A 459 15.95 26.68 -17.68
N TRP A 460 16.99 25.85 -17.73
CA TRP A 460 18.24 26.07 -16.99
C TRP A 460 19.33 26.41 -18.00
N ARG A 461 20.12 27.45 -17.71
CA ARG A 461 21.24 27.86 -18.57
C ARG A 461 22.43 28.22 -17.71
N PHE A 462 23.55 27.53 -17.95
CA PHE A 462 24.82 27.76 -17.27
C PHE A 462 25.84 28.38 -18.25
N PRO A 463 26.43 29.53 -17.89
CA PRO A 463 27.48 30.17 -18.68
C PRO A 463 28.76 29.32 -18.64
N ALA A 464 29.64 29.51 -19.62
CA ALA A 464 30.93 28.82 -19.65
C ALA A 464 31.78 29.15 -18.41
N LEU A 465 32.42 28.12 -17.83
CA LEU A 465 33.30 28.24 -16.68
C LEU A 465 34.75 27.99 -17.06
N ALA A 466 35.67 28.60 -16.31
CA ALA A 466 37.08 28.26 -16.43
C ALA A 466 37.30 26.81 -15.94
N PRO A 467 38.15 26.00 -16.60
CA PRO A 467 38.38 24.61 -16.20
C PRO A 467 38.82 24.45 -14.74
N ALA A 468 39.60 25.39 -14.21
CA ALA A 468 40.04 25.38 -12.81
C ALA A 468 38.88 25.60 -11.82
N GLU A 469 37.93 26.47 -12.15
CA GLU A 469 36.73 26.71 -11.34
C GLU A 469 35.79 25.51 -11.41
N ALA A 470 35.59 24.95 -12.62
CA ALA A 470 34.81 23.75 -12.82
C ALA A 470 35.35 22.55 -12.02
N GLN A 471 36.67 22.36 -12.01
CA GLN A 471 37.34 21.33 -11.20
C GLN A 471 37.10 21.54 -9.70
N ALA A 472 37.16 22.79 -9.21
CA ALA A 472 36.96 23.11 -7.81
C ALA A 472 35.54 22.77 -7.35
N TYR A 473 34.52 23.14 -8.13
CA TYR A 473 33.14 22.77 -7.82
C TYR A 473 32.90 21.27 -7.92
N LEU A 474 33.49 20.61 -8.92
CA LEU A 474 33.36 19.17 -9.09
C LEU A 474 33.98 18.41 -7.90
N ASN A 475 35.12 18.88 -7.37
CA ASN A 475 35.72 18.32 -6.14
C ASN A 475 34.75 18.40 -4.95
N GLU A 476 34.09 19.53 -4.74
CA GLU A 476 33.12 19.69 -3.64
C GLU A 476 31.94 18.71 -3.77
N LEU A 477 31.48 18.46 -5.01
CA LEU A 477 30.40 17.50 -5.25
C LEU A 477 30.86 16.05 -5.09
N VAL A 478 32.12 15.73 -5.37
CA VAL A 478 32.70 14.43 -5.06
C VAL A 478 32.86 14.25 -3.55
N ASP A 479 33.30 15.28 -2.83
CA ASP A 479 33.39 15.26 -1.37
C ASP A 479 32.01 15.08 -0.72
N GLY A 480 30.99 15.74 -1.25
CA GLY A 480 29.59 15.56 -0.84
C GLY A 480 29.09 14.13 -1.07
N TYR A 481 29.47 13.50 -2.19
CA TYR A 481 29.19 12.10 -2.45
C TYR A 481 29.88 11.17 -1.43
N LEU A 482 31.16 11.38 -1.14
CA LEU A 482 31.91 10.58 -0.16
C LEU A 482 31.33 10.72 1.26
N LEU A 483 30.94 11.94 1.65
CA LEU A 483 30.21 12.18 2.90
C LEU A 483 28.86 11.45 2.89
N GLY A 484 28.12 11.55 1.78
CA GLY A 484 26.85 10.88 1.55
C GLY A 484 26.91 9.35 1.56
N MET A 485 28.09 8.75 1.38
CA MET A 485 28.32 7.31 1.54
C MET A 485 28.71 6.92 2.98
N SER A 486 29.00 7.90 3.83
CA SER A 486 29.29 7.70 5.25
C SER A 486 28.04 7.90 6.10
N GLN A 487 27.25 8.93 5.78
CA GLN A 487 25.96 9.23 6.41
C GLN A 487 24.99 9.80 5.37
N PRO A 488 23.66 9.63 5.52
CA PRO A 488 22.70 10.19 4.58
C PRO A 488 22.87 11.72 4.51
N LEU A 489 23.21 12.21 3.32
CA LEU A 489 23.31 13.65 3.07
C LEU A 489 21.89 14.22 2.97
N LEU A 490 21.51 15.05 3.95
CA LEU A 490 20.16 15.62 4.07
C LEU A 490 19.97 16.78 3.07
N LEU A 491 20.03 16.48 1.78
CA LEU A 491 19.71 17.43 0.74
C LEU A 491 18.38 17.05 0.10
N LEU A 492 17.40 17.96 0.25
CA LEU A 492 16.08 17.88 -0.38
C LEU A 492 16.03 18.92 -1.50
N PRO A 493 16.30 18.54 -2.77
CA PRO A 493 16.48 19.50 -3.84
C PRO A 493 15.28 20.43 -4.04
N GLU A 494 14.06 19.90 -3.95
CA GLU A 494 12.87 20.69 -4.26
C GLU A 494 12.47 21.60 -3.08
N SER A 495 12.43 21.07 -1.85
CA SER A 495 12.07 21.84 -0.65
C SER A 495 13.16 22.84 -0.27
N GLY A 496 14.43 22.40 -0.24
CA GLY A 496 15.59 23.27 -0.04
C GLY A 496 15.70 24.31 -1.15
N GLY A 497 15.49 23.90 -2.40
CA GLY A 497 15.46 24.83 -3.52
C GLY A 497 14.32 25.84 -3.45
N ALA A 498 13.14 25.47 -2.96
CA ALA A 498 12.03 26.40 -2.73
C ALA A 498 12.35 27.44 -1.64
N TRP A 499 13.02 27.02 -0.56
CA TRP A 499 13.57 27.92 0.45
C TRP A 499 14.59 28.88 -0.18
N LEU A 500 15.57 28.33 -0.91
CA LEU A 500 16.67 29.09 -1.50
C LEU A 500 16.16 30.13 -2.51
N LYS A 501 15.17 29.78 -3.34
CA LYS A 501 14.52 30.71 -4.28
C LYS A 501 13.83 31.87 -3.58
N ALA A 502 13.30 31.66 -2.37
CA ALA A 502 12.57 32.68 -1.63
C ALA A 502 13.49 33.65 -0.88
N CYS A 503 14.72 33.24 -0.55
CA CYS A 503 15.69 34.06 0.18
C CYS A 503 16.87 34.56 -0.68
N TYR A 504 17.03 34.09 -1.91
CA TYR A 504 18.10 34.56 -2.80
C TYR A 504 17.75 35.88 -3.50
N ASP A 505 18.58 36.91 -3.30
CA ASP A 505 18.50 38.19 -4.00
C ASP A 505 19.53 38.20 -5.15
N ALA A 506 19.03 38.16 -6.38
CA ALA A 506 19.85 38.11 -7.57
C ALA A 506 20.57 39.44 -7.91
N GLU A 507 20.09 40.58 -7.42
CA GLU A 507 20.73 41.89 -7.68
C GLU A 507 21.95 42.09 -6.79
N LYS A 508 21.88 41.59 -5.56
CA LYS A 508 22.96 41.70 -4.57
C LYS A 508 23.84 40.47 -4.44
N ASP A 509 23.45 39.38 -5.10
CA ASP A 509 24.11 38.07 -5.04
C ASP A 509 24.27 37.55 -3.59
N VAL A 510 23.23 37.71 -2.77
CA VAL A 510 23.25 37.31 -1.35
C VAL A 510 21.99 36.58 -0.93
N ILE A 511 22.14 35.71 0.08
CA ILE A 511 21.02 35.12 0.79
C ILE A 511 20.53 36.11 1.85
N LEU A 512 19.28 36.53 1.73
CA LEU A 512 18.61 37.41 2.68
C LEU A 512 18.29 36.64 3.98
N MET A 513 18.84 37.10 5.09
CA MET A 513 18.70 36.49 6.42
C MET A 513 17.80 37.30 7.36
N ASP A 514 17.08 38.29 6.85
CA ASP A 514 16.08 39.01 7.64
C ASP A 514 14.91 38.10 8.01
N GLU A 515 14.32 38.38 9.17
CA GLU A 515 13.30 37.52 9.79
C GLU A 515 12.07 37.34 8.89
N GLU A 516 11.63 38.40 8.19
CA GLU A 516 10.47 38.36 7.31
C GLU A 516 10.71 37.44 6.10
N THR A 517 11.87 37.54 5.47
CA THR A 517 12.24 36.70 4.31
C THR A 517 12.43 35.24 4.74
N GLN A 518 13.04 34.99 5.89
CA GLN A 518 13.23 33.63 6.41
C GLN A 518 11.91 32.95 6.79
N GLN A 519 10.94 33.69 7.34
CA GLN A 519 9.59 33.16 7.59
C GLN A 519 8.87 32.78 6.28
N LYS A 520 8.96 33.63 5.25
CA LYS A 520 8.40 33.33 3.91
C LYS A 520 9.08 32.11 3.28
N ALA A 521 10.41 32.03 3.36
CA ALA A 521 11.19 30.93 2.82
C ALA A 521 10.87 29.61 3.54
N ARG A 522 10.69 29.62 4.87
CA ARG A 522 10.24 28.45 5.63
C ARG A 522 8.83 28.01 5.24
N SER A 523 7.91 28.94 5.00
CA SER A 523 6.57 28.60 4.50
C SER A 523 6.63 27.94 3.12
N LYS A 524 7.49 28.42 2.22
CA LYS A 524 7.70 27.81 0.89
C LYS A 524 8.35 26.43 0.98
N PHE A 525 9.33 26.26 1.86
CA PHE A 525 9.91 24.96 2.16
C PHE A 525 8.83 23.95 2.57
N LEU A 526 8.02 24.29 3.58
CA LEU A 526 6.99 23.39 4.11
C LEU A 526 5.91 23.10 3.07
N GLN A 527 5.52 24.09 2.26
CA GLN A 527 4.58 23.90 1.15
C GLN A 527 5.07 22.84 0.15
N THR A 528 6.36 22.82 -0.16
CA THR A 528 6.95 21.81 -1.07
C THR A 528 7.19 20.47 -0.38
N TYR A 529 7.56 20.48 0.91
CA TYR A 529 7.80 19.29 1.70
C TYR A 529 6.53 18.49 1.97
N GLU A 530 5.43 19.16 2.34
CA GLU A 530 4.14 18.53 2.64
C GLU A 530 3.27 18.32 1.39
N GLY A 531 3.43 19.19 0.38
CA GLY A 531 2.64 19.16 -0.84
C GLY A 531 1.24 19.73 -0.65
N ASN A 532 0.28 19.23 -1.41
CA ASN A 532 -1.12 19.62 -1.33
C ASN A 532 -2.05 18.42 -1.59
N MET A 533 -3.37 18.64 -1.64
CA MET A 533 -4.36 17.57 -1.86
C MET A 533 -4.24 16.84 -3.21
N VAL A 534 -3.50 17.39 -4.18
CA VAL A 534 -3.36 16.86 -5.55
C VAL A 534 -1.94 16.35 -5.81
N VAL A 535 -0.93 17.03 -5.27
CA VAL A 535 0.49 16.74 -5.48
C VAL A 535 1.10 16.37 -4.13
N SER A 536 1.58 15.13 -4.04
CA SER A 536 2.33 14.65 -2.87
C SER A 536 3.61 15.46 -2.69
N GLY A 537 3.88 15.89 -1.45
CA GLY A 537 5.10 16.62 -1.12
C GLY A 537 6.35 15.75 -1.13
N GLU A 538 7.51 16.39 -1.17
CA GLU A 538 8.81 15.69 -1.16
C GLU A 538 8.99 14.84 0.11
N GLY A 539 8.44 15.26 1.25
CA GLY A 539 8.51 14.55 2.53
C GLY A 539 7.66 13.27 2.59
N ALA A 540 6.76 13.05 1.63
CA ALA A 540 6.01 11.79 1.52
C ALA A 540 6.85 10.63 0.96
N ASP A 541 8.06 10.91 0.49
CA ASP A 541 8.97 9.89 -0.03
C ASP A 541 9.42 8.93 1.09
N ILE A 542 9.30 7.63 0.83
CA ILE A 542 9.67 6.54 1.74
C ILE A 542 11.12 6.65 2.22
N TRP A 543 12.03 7.19 1.41
CA TRP A 543 13.44 7.35 1.78
C TRP A 543 13.62 8.33 2.93
N TYR A 544 12.87 9.44 2.94
CA TYR A 544 12.90 10.41 4.02
C TYR A 544 12.11 9.92 5.24
N GLN A 545 10.96 9.27 5.02
CA GLN A 545 10.13 8.71 6.11
C GLN A 545 10.86 7.67 6.97
N ARG A 546 11.88 7.01 6.39
CA ARG A 546 12.75 6.07 7.12
C ARG A 546 13.79 6.75 7.99
N LEU A 547 14.17 7.99 7.66
CA LEU A 547 15.05 8.80 8.51
C LEU A 547 14.26 9.42 9.66
N TRP A 548 13.09 9.98 9.38
CA TRP A 548 12.21 10.59 10.38
C TRP A 548 10.75 10.51 9.96
N ARG A 549 9.83 10.42 10.93
CA ARG A 549 8.37 10.41 10.68
C ARG A 549 7.77 11.80 10.63
N SER A 550 8.35 12.73 11.39
CA SER A 550 7.96 14.13 11.46
C SER A 550 9.21 14.99 11.28
N LEU A 551 9.10 16.09 10.54
CA LEU A 551 10.22 16.99 10.34
C LEU A 551 10.49 17.79 11.62
N GLU A 552 11.57 17.45 12.30
CA GLU A 552 12.03 18.17 13.49
C GLU A 552 12.84 19.43 13.10
N PRO A 553 12.90 20.47 13.98
CA PRO A 553 13.66 21.69 13.70
C PRO A 553 15.13 21.45 13.38
N ALA A 554 15.79 20.50 14.05
CA ALA A 554 17.20 20.17 13.81
C ALA A 554 17.44 19.61 12.40
N HIS A 555 16.57 18.71 11.92
CA HIS A 555 16.63 18.19 10.55
C HIS A 555 16.37 19.29 9.53
N TYR A 556 15.41 20.19 9.79
CA TYR A 556 15.16 21.35 8.94
C TYR A 556 16.40 22.23 8.80
N GLU A 557 17.05 22.60 9.92
CA GLU A 557 18.27 23.42 9.91
C GLU A 557 19.41 22.76 9.13
N GLU A 558 19.61 21.45 9.32
CA GLU A 558 20.62 20.69 8.59
C GLU A 558 20.34 20.67 7.07
N ILE A 559 19.07 20.49 6.67
CA ILE A 559 18.68 20.53 5.26
C ILE A 559 18.97 21.89 4.65
N ILE A 560 18.66 22.98 5.36
CA ILE A 560 18.97 24.33 4.90
C ILE A 560 20.48 24.56 4.80
N ALA A 561 21.26 24.10 5.78
CA ALA A 561 22.71 24.21 5.76
C ALA A 561 23.33 23.48 4.56
N GLN A 562 22.90 22.24 4.29
CA GLN A 562 23.36 21.48 3.11
C GLN A 562 22.91 22.12 1.80
N THR A 563 21.68 22.65 1.75
CA THR A 563 21.17 23.40 0.60
C THR A 563 21.99 24.66 0.34
N GLN A 564 22.34 25.43 1.37
CA GLN A 564 23.20 26.60 1.19
C GLN A 564 24.59 26.21 0.72
N ARG A 565 25.16 25.13 1.24
CA ARG A 565 26.50 24.67 0.84
C ARG A 565 26.55 24.24 -0.63
N ILE A 566 25.60 23.41 -1.04
CA ILE A 566 25.64 22.72 -2.34
C ILE A 566 24.83 23.48 -3.40
N CYS A 567 23.64 23.95 -3.05
CA CYS A 567 22.70 24.51 -4.02
C CYS A 567 22.89 25.99 -4.34
N TYR A 568 23.34 26.78 -3.36
CA TYR A 568 23.55 28.22 -3.57
C TYR A 568 24.48 28.49 -4.76
N ARG A 569 25.57 27.75 -4.88
CA ARG A 569 26.61 28.01 -5.89
C ARG A 569 26.13 27.79 -7.34
N TYR A 570 25.28 26.80 -7.60
CA TYR A 570 24.71 26.65 -8.95
C TYR A 570 23.61 27.70 -9.23
N ILE A 571 22.86 28.15 -8.22
CA ILE A 571 21.85 29.21 -8.40
C ILE A 571 22.50 30.56 -8.72
N VAL A 572 23.59 30.88 -8.04
CA VAL A 572 24.39 32.10 -8.27
C VAL A 572 24.95 32.15 -9.69
N THR A 573 25.44 31.00 -10.20
CA THR A 573 26.11 30.92 -11.50
C THR A 573 25.17 31.16 -12.71
N ILE A 574 23.85 31.12 -12.53
CA ILE A 574 22.85 31.34 -13.60
C ILE A 574 22.68 32.82 -13.96
N GLY A 575 23.14 33.73 -13.09
CA GLY A 575 22.99 35.17 -13.27
C GLY A 575 21.54 35.66 -13.09
N PRO A 576 21.34 36.99 -12.96
CA PRO A 576 20.10 37.58 -12.45
C PRO A 576 18.86 37.49 -13.36
N HIS A 577 18.98 36.95 -14.57
CA HIS A 577 17.94 37.10 -15.58
C HIS A 577 16.99 35.92 -15.81
N LYS A 578 17.17 34.76 -15.16
CA LYS A 578 16.39 33.56 -15.53
C LYS A 578 15.91 32.69 -14.37
N PHE A 579 15.64 33.34 -13.24
CA PHE A 579 14.95 32.73 -12.11
C PHE A 579 13.60 33.44 -11.90
N LYS A 580 12.63 33.18 -12.79
CA LYS A 580 11.22 33.56 -12.60
C LYS A 580 10.31 32.36 -12.75
#